data_AF-A0A183FXM6-F1
#
_entry.id   AF-A0A183FXM6-F1
#
_cell.length_a   1.000
_cell.length_b   1.000
_cell.length_c   1.000
_cell.angle_alpha   90.00
_cell.angle_beta   90.00
_cell.angle_gamma   90.00
#
_symmetry.space_group_name_H-M   'P 1'
#
loop_
_entity.id
_entity.type
_entity.pdbx_description
1 polymer ?
#
loop_
_entity_poly.entity_id
_entity_poly.type
_entity_poly.pdbx_seq_one_letter_code
_entity_poly.pdbx_strand_id
1 'polypeptide(L)'
;MLENKMGVRSERRIKYNAQHYKNVFLEEREVKAVEQSEVEPSLLNLVQSWLERTPGLKQATVDGEVEEGFWPRYERAVKRYLSDLYDEAMKEGLPQNVQDQLLAEYYKTKDSFATILCPKLHAQQILNGTRLLSHDAMKGALMIFFYRYSHPNRLQTVKISLCTAKIATLNLAP
;
A
#
# COMPACT_ATOMS: atom_id res chain seq x y z
N MET A 1 -7.83 10.42 -20.93
CA MET A 1 -8.74 10.47 -19.76
C MET A 1 -8.63 9.23 -18.86
N LEU A 2 -8.67 8.00 -19.40
CA LEU A 2 -8.64 6.76 -18.60
C LEU A 2 -7.44 6.71 -17.63
N GLU A 3 -6.23 6.97 -18.12
CA GLU A 3 -5.00 6.94 -17.32
C GLU A 3 -5.03 7.91 -16.13
N ASN A 4 -5.59 9.10 -16.30
CA ASN A 4 -5.73 10.08 -15.23
C ASN A 4 -6.67 9.55 -14.15
N LYS A 5 -7.83 8.99 -14.56
CA LYS A 5 -8.79 8.36 -13.64
C LYS A 5 -8.22 7.12 -12.94
N MET A 6 -7.24 6.43 -13.53
CA MET A 6 -6.52 5.32 -12.87
C MET A 6 -5.47 5.80 -11.86
N GLY A 7 -5.02 7.06 -11.94
CA GLY A 7 -4.05 7.66 -11.01
C GLY A 7 -2.64 7.82 -11.57
N VAL A 8 -2.48 7.83 -12.90
CA VAL A 8 -1.19 8.14 -13.54
C VAL A 8 -0.87 9.63 -13.35
N ARG A 9 0.22 9.92 -12.64
CA ARG A 9 0.68 11.29 -12.37
C ARG A 9 1.28 11.93 -13.63
N SER A 10 0.88 13.16 -13.92
CA SER A 10 1.36 13.91 -15.09
C SER A 10 2.88 14.12 -15.07
N GLU A 11 3.47 14.34 -13.88
CA GLU A 11 4.92 14.47 -13.69
C GLU A 11 5.73 13.22 -14.11
N ARG A 12 5.08 12.05 -14.19
CA ARG A 12 5.73 10.77 -14.51
C ARG A 12 5.53 10.33 -15.96
N ARG A 13 4.84 11.14 -16.75
CA ARG A 13 4.62 10.87 -18.16
C ARG A 13 5.90 11.14 -18.94
N ILE A 14 6.26 10.23 -19.84
CA ILE A 14 7.36 10.44 -20.78
C ILE A 14 6.96 11.60 -21.70
N LYS A 15 7.80 12.64 -21.78
CA LYS A 15 7.59 13.77 -22.69
C LYS A 15 8.01 13.35 -24.10
N TYR A 16 7.05 13.19 -25.00
CA TYR A 16 7.34 13.00 -26.43
C TYR A 16 7.56 14.38 -27.07
N ASN A 17 8.69 14.60 -27.75
CA ASN A 17 9.06 15.88 -28.39
C ASN A 17 8.96 17.13 -27.49
N ALA A 18 9.20 16.98 -26.18
CA ALA A 18 9.04 18.03 -25.18
C ALA A 18 7.64 18.69 -25.11
N GLN A 19 6.63 18.14 -25.79
CA GLN A 19 5.27 18.66 -25.78
C GLN A 19 4.47 18.08 -24.62
N HIS A 20 3.53 18.88 -24.12
CA HIS A 20 2.59 18.43 -23.10
C HIS A 20 1.60 17.46 -23.75
N TYR A 21 1.26 16.35 -23.08
CA TYR A 21 0.37 15.32 -23.64
C TYR A 21 -1.05 15.86 -23.97
N LYS A 22 -1.40 17.02 -23.40
CA LYS A 22 -2.65 17.74 -23.69
C LYS A 22 -2.68 18.39 -25.07
N ASN A 23 -1.52 18.61 -25.72
CA ASN A 23 -1.43 19.27 -27.03
C ASN A 23 -1.98 18.41 -28.18
N VAL A 24 -2.34 17.16 -27.91
CA VAL A 24 -2.99 16.26 -28.88
C VAL A 24 -4.48 16.59 -29.04
N PHE A 25 -5.10 17.23 -28.05
CA PHE A 25 -6.51 17.59 -28.09
C PHE A 25 -6.68 18.94 -28.80
N LEU A 26 -7.53 18.96 -29.84
CA LEU A 26 -7.77 20.15 -30.66
C LEU A 26 -9.01 20.93 -30.19
N GLU A 27 -9.94 20.26 -29.51
CA GLU A 27 -11.17 20.88 -29.01
C GLU A 27 -11.02 21.35 -27.56
N GLU A 28 -11.48 22.58 -27.26
CA GLU A 28 -11.45 23.14 -25.90
C GLU A 28 -12.23 22.28 -24.88
N ARG A 29 -13.30 21.62 -25.33
CA ARG A 29 -14.10 20.72 -24.51
C ARG A 29 -13.29 19.50 -24.05
N GLU A 30 -12.49 18.92 -24.95
CA GLU A 30 -11.66 17.75 -24.64
C GLU A 30 -10.52 18.13 -23.69
N VAL A 31 -9.89 19.29 -23.91
CA VAL A 31 -8.86 19.84 -23.01
C VAL A 31 -9.43 20.01 -21.60
N LYS A 32 -10.59 20.65 -21.46
CA LYS A 32 -11.27 20.82 -20.15
C LYS A 32 -11.60 19.48 -19.49
N ALA A 33 -12.08 18.50 -20.26
CA ALA A 33 -12.38 17.18 -19.72
C ALA A 33 -11.12 16.46 -19.21
N VAL A 34 -9.99 16.61 -19.90
CA VAL A 34 -8.70 16.04 -19.48
C VAL A 34 -8.18 16.74 -18.23
N GLU A 35 -8.24 18.06 -18.15
CA GLU A 35 -7.87 18.85 -16.96
C GLU A 35 -8.71 18.47 -15.75
N GLN A 36 -10.03 18.37 -15.93
CA GLN A 36 -10.93 17.92 -14.88
C GLN A 36 -10.55 16.51 -14.38
N SER A 37 -10.19 15.61 -15.30
CA SER A 37 -9.77 14.25 -14.93
C SER A 37 -8.45 14.17 -14.17
N GLU A 38 -7.60 15.21 -14.19
CA GLU A 38 -6.38 15.29 -13.38
C GLU A 38 -6.64 15.76 -11.95
N VAL A 39 -7.68 16.58 -11.75
CA VAL A 39 -8.04 17.16 -10.43
C VAL A 39 -8.97 16.25 -9.66
N GLU A 40 -9.87 15.55 -10.34
CA GLU A 40 -10.79 14.60 -9.72
C GLU A 40 -10.03 13.48 -8.97
N PRO A 41 -10.54 13.00 -7.83
CA PRO A 41 -9.95 11.87 -7.13
C PRO A 41 -9.83 10.65 -8.06
N SER A 42 -8.60 10.22 -8.29
CA SER A 42 -8.34 9.02 -9.08
C SER A 42 -8.76 7.75 -8.33
N LEU A 43 -8.91 6.64 -9.04
CA LEU A 43 -9.13 5.32 -8.45
C LEU A 43 -8.07 4.98 -7.40
N LEU A 44 -6.80 5.33 -7.67
CA LEU A 44 -5.70 5.15 -6.72
C LEU A 44 -5.93 5.95 -5.43
N ASN A 45 -6.43 7.20 -5.51
CA ASN A 45 -6.75 7.99 -4.33
C ASN A 45 -7.90 7.37 -3.53
N LEU A 46 -8.97 6.97 -4.22
CA LEU A 46 -10.13 6.35 -3.57
C LEU A 46 -9.77 5.04 -2.86
N VAL A 47 -8.97 4.19 -3.50
CA VAL A 47 -8.48 2.93 -2.91
C VAL A 47 -7.59 3.20 -1.70
N GLN A 48 -6.68 4.18 -1.77
CA GLN A 48 -5.86 4.55 -0.60
C GLN A 48 -6.71 5.01 0.58
N SER A 49 -7.65 5.93 0.37
CA SER A 49 -8.55 6.41 1.43
C SER A 49 -9.46 5.31 2.00
N TRP A 50 -9.77 4.28 1.21
CA TRP A 50 -10.45 3.08 1.71
C TRP A 50 -9.51 2.21 2.56
N LEU A 51 -8.29 1.94 2.08
CA LEU A 51 -7.29 1.13 2.80
C LEU A 51 -6.88 1.76 4.15
N GLU A 52 -6.74 3.09 4.21
CA GLU A 52 -6.38 3.81 5.44
C GLU A 52 -7.43 3.68 6.55
N ARG A 53 -8.69 3.39 6.18
CA ARG A 53 -9.81 3.17 7.11
C ARG A 53 -10.04 1.70 7.43
N THR A 54 -9.11 0.81 7.07
CA THR A 54 -9.22 -0.62 7.37
C THR A 54 -9.37 -0.80 8.89
N PRO A 55 -10.48 -1.40 9.37
CA PRO A 55 -10.72 -1.58 10.80
C PRO A 55 -9.65 -2.52 11.38
N GLY A 56 -9.15 -2.19 12.57
CA GLY A 56 -8.09 -2.94 13.25
C GLY A 56 -6.66 -2.51 12.92
N LEU A 57 -6.46 -1.49 12.09
CA LEU A 57 -5.13 -0.87 11.91
C LEU A 57 -4.67 -0.11 13.15
N LYS A 58 -5.57 0.69 13.73
CA LYS A 58 -5.35 1.48 14.95
C LYS A 58 -5.86 0.70 16.16
N GLN A 59 -5.38 1.07 17.34
CA GLN A 59 -5.96 0.59 18.60
C GLN A 59 -7.44 0.98 18.66
N ALA A 60 -8.25 0.08 19.20
CA ALA A 60 -9.68 0.30 19.38
C ALA A 60 -10.11 -0.24 20.74
N THR A 61 -11.04 0.46 21.39
CA THR A 61 -11.68 -0.05 22.61
C THR A 61 -12.94 -0.81 22.21
N VAL A 62 -13.01 -2.09 22.55
CA VAL A 62 -14.18 -2.94 22.31
C VAL A 62 -14.62 -3.47 23.67
N ASP A 63 -15.88 -3.24 24.03
CA ASP A 63 -16.47 -3.71 25.29
C ASP A 63 -15.67 -3.33 26.56
N GLY A 64 -15.01 -2.17 26.54
CA GLY A 64 -14.19 -1.66 27.65
C GLY A 64 -12.73 -2.15 27.66
N GLU A 65 -12.36 -3.06 26.75
CA GLU A 65 -10.99 -3.56 26.59
C GLU A 65 -10.27 -2.87 25.43
N VAL A 66 -9.00 -2.51 25.62
CA VAL A 66 -8.17 -1.91 24.56
C VAL A 66 -7.57 -3.02 23.71
N GLU A 67 -8.12 -3.26 22.52
CA GLU A 67 -7.53 -4.14 21.53
C GLU A 67 -6.34 -3.44 20.85
N GLU A 68 -5.20 -4.11 20.83
CA GLU A 68 -4.03 -3.64 20.10
C GLU A 68 -4.24 -3.74 18.57
N GLY A 69 -3.93 -2.66 17.86
CA GLY A 69 -3.97 -2.63 16.40
C GLY A 69 -3.00 -3.59 15.73
N PHE A 70 -3.24 -3.86 14.45
CA PHE A 70 -2.41 -4.74 13.61
C PHE A 70 -0.95 -4.31 13.54
N TRP A 71 -0.67 -3.01 13.40
CA TRP A 71 0.65 -2.55 13.04
C TRP A 71 1.73 -2.81 14.12
N PRO A 72 1.51 -2.51 15.41
CA PRO A 72 2.45 -2.91 16.47
C PRO A 72 2.74 -4.41 16.53
N ARG A 73 1.71 -5.25 16.29
CA ARG A 73 1.86 -6.71 16.24
C ARG A 73 2.73 -7.14 15.06
N TYR A 74 2.51 -6.53 13.90
CA TYR A 74 3.32 -6.77 12.70
C TYR A 74 4.78 -6.36 12.92
N GLU A 75 5.04 -5.18 13.50
CA GLU A 75 6.39 -4.72 13.83
C GLU A 75 7.12 -5.69 14.77
N ARG A 76 6.44 -6.19 15.81
CA ARG A 76 7.03 -7.20 16.71
C ARG A 76 7.30 -8.52 16.00
N ALA A 77 6.40 -8.97 15.14
CA ALA A 77 6.58 -10.20 14.37
C ALA A 77 7.79 -10.09 13.42
N VAL A 78 7.95 -8.97 12.72
CA VAL A 78 9.11 -8.71 11.86
C VAL A 78 10.40 -8.63 12.67
N LYS A 79 10.40 -7.95 13.82
CA LYS A 79 11.58 -7.89 14.71
C LYS A 79 12.00 -9.28 15.18
N ARG A 80 11.06 -10.13 15.59
CA ARG A 80 11.36 -11.51 15.99
C ARG A 80 11.92 -12.31 14.83
N TYR A 81 11.27 -12.26 13.67
CA TYR A 81 11.74 -12.94 12.46
C TYR A 81 13.17 -12.53 12.07
N LEU A 82 13.49 -11.23 12.13
CA LEU A 82 14.84 -10.74 11.87
C LEU A 82 15.84 -11.19 12.94
N SER A 83 15.44 -11.26 14.21
CA SER A 83 16.27 -11.81 15.28
C SER A 83 16.60 -13.27 15.01
N ASP A 84 15.58 -14.09 14.73
CA ASP A 84 15.74 -15.52 14.47
C ASP A 84 16.70 -15.77 13.26
N LEU A 85 16.57 -14.97 12.19
CA LEU A 85 17.49 -15.02 11.04
C LEU A 85 18.94 -14.68 11.42
N TYR A 86 19.12 -13.66 12.26
CA TYR A 86 20.45 -13.26 12.71
C TYR A 86 21.07 -14.33 13.62
N ASP A 87 20.30 -14.89 14.53
CA ASP A 87 20.74 -15.93 15.45
C ASP A 87 21.14 -17.21 14.70
N GLU A 88 20.41 -17.59 13.65
CA GLU A 88 20.79 -18.71 12.78
C GLU A 88 22.10 -18.41 12.03
N ALA A 89 22.30 -17.17 11.55
CA ALA A 89 23.54 -16.78 10.89
C ALA A 89 24.75 -16.74 11.85
N MET A 90 24.52 -16.55 13.15
CA MET A 90 25.56 -16.48 14.19
C MET A 90 25.80 -17.81 14.93
N LYS A 91 25.10 -18.87 14.53
CA LYS A 91 25.19 -20.18 15.16
C LYS A 91 26.59 -20.78 15.04
N GLU A 92 27.08 -21.33 16.15
CA GLU A 92 28.39 -21.99 16.20
C GLU A 92 28.41 -23.26 15.33
N GLY A 93 29.55 -23.53 14.69
CA GLY A 93 29.75 -24.73 13.86
C GLY A 93 29.37 -24.60 12.40
N LEU A 94 28.95 -23.41 11.95
CA LEU A 94 28.72 -23.14 10.52
C LEU A 94 30.03 -22.90 9.75
N PRO A 95 30.16 -23.40 8.51
CA PRO A 95 31.23 -22.99 7.61
C PRO A 95 31.17 -21.49 7.31
N GLN A 96 32.33 -20.81 7.25
CA GLN A 96 32.41 -19.35 7.06
C GLN A 96 31.63 -18.86 5.81
N ASN A 97 31.72 -19.59 4.70
CA ASN A 97 31.02 -19.24 3.46
C ASN A 97 29.50 -19.28 3.61
N VAL A 98 28.97 -20.18 4.44
CA VAL A 98 27.53 -20.30 4.72
C VAL A 98 27.10 -19.17 5.65
N GLN A 99 27.89 -18.88 6.69
CA GLN A 99 27.65 -17.75 7.58
C GLN A 99 27.58 -16.42 6.82
N ASP A 100 28.54 -16.16 5.93
CA ASP A 100 28.58 -14.93 5.15
C ASP A 100 27.33 -14.78 4.25
N GLN A 101 26.85 -15.90 3.67
CA GLN A 101 25.64 -15.92 2.86
C GLN A 101 24.38 -15.62 3.70
N LEU A 102 24.25 -16.24 4.87
CA LEU A 102 23.13 -16.01 5.78
C LEU A 102 23.09 -14.57 6.30
N LEU A 103 24.26 -14.00 6.64
CA LEU A 103 24.37 -12.59 7.03
C LEU A 103 23.98 -11.65 5.88
N ALA A 104 24.43 -11.93 4.66
CA ALA A 104 24.04 -11.13 3.49
C ALA A 104 22.52 -11.16 3.26
N GLU A 105 21.89 -12.33 3.42
CA GLU A 105 20.43 -12.47 3.34
C GLU A 105 19.71 -11.73 4.46
N TYR A 106 20.21 -11.81 5.70
CA TYR A 106 19.70 -11.04 6.83
C TYR A 106 19.70 -9.54 6.54
N TYR A 107 20.84 -8.97 6.13
CA TYR A 107 20.93 -7.53 5.86
C TYR A 107 20.02 -7.10 4.71
N LYS A 108 19.99 -7.87 3.62
CA LYS A 108 19.09 -7.63 2.50
C LYS A 108 17.62 -7.64 2.93
N THR A 109 17.23 -8.60 3.77
CA THR A 109 15.86 -8.74 4.26
C THR A 109 15.49 -7.62 5.23
N LYS A 110 16.41 -7.27 6.14
CA LYS A 110 16.28 -6.14 7.07
C LYS A 110 16.06 -4.83 6.34
N ASP A 111 16.87 -4.54 5.33
CA ASP A 111 16.76 -3.32 4.53
C ASP A 111 15.42 -3.28 3.77
N SER A 112 14.99 -4.42 3.22
CA SER A 112 13.68 -4.53 2.57
C SER A 112 12.53 -4.18 3.53
N PHE A 113 12.52 -4.76 4.74
CA PHE A 113 11.52 -4.41 5.76
C PHE A 113 11.63 -2.97 6.23
N ALA A 114 12.84 -2.39 6.33
CA ALA A 114 13.03 -1.01 6.73
C ALA A 114 12.28 -0.03 5.81
N THR A 115 12.22 -0.32 4.49
CA THR A 115 11.46 0.50 3.54
C THR A 115 9.94 0.48 3.77
N ILE A 116 9.42 -0.53 4.46
CA ILE A 116 8.00 -0.69 4.81
C ILE A 116 7.72 -0.13 6.20
N LEU A 117 8.60 -0.39 7.16
CA LEU A 117 8.42 -0.01 8.56
C LEU A 117 8.69 1.48 8.82
N CYS A 118 9.70 2.06 8.15
CA CYS A 118 10.08 3.45 8.34
C CYS A 118 9.27 4.40 7.45
N PRO A 119 8.45 5.32 8.02
CA PRO A 119 7.66 6.26 7.22
C PRO A 119 8.52 7.15 6.31
N LYS A 120 9.71 7.54 6.75
CA LYS A 120 10.64 8.39 5.98
C LYS A 120 11.15 7.67 4.73
N LEU A 121 11.60 6.42 4.87
CA LEU A 121 12.07 5.62 3.74
C LEU A 121 10.92 5.32 2.77
N HIS A 122 9.73 5.01 3.30
CA HIS A 122 8.54 4.80 2.47
C HIS A 122 8.18 6.05 1.66
N ALA A 123 8.23 7.24 2.28
CA ALA A 123 7.99 8.51 1.59
C ALA A 123 9.01 8.75 0.46
N GLN A 124 10.29 8.44 0.67
CA GLN A 124 11.30 8.50 -0.39
C GLN A 124 10.99 7.55 -1.55
N GLN A 125 10.52 6.33 -1.28
CA GLN A 125 10.11 5.38 -2.32
C GLN A 125 8.87 5.88 -3.11
N ILE A 126 7.94 6.57 -2.44
CA ILE A 126 6.84 7.25 -3.14
C ILE A 126 7.37 8.34 -4.05
N LEU A 127 8.29 9.19 -3.58
CA LEU A 127 8.88 10.27 -4.38
C LEU A 127 9.61 9.73 -5.61
N ASN A 128 10.46 8.71 -5.43
CA ASN A 128 11.19 8.03 -6.50
C ASN A 128 10.28 7.29 -7.48
N GLY A 129 9.04 7.02 -7.06
CA GLY A 129 8.02 6.39 -7.88
C GLY A 129 8.05 4.88 -7.95
N THR A 130 8.84 4.25 -7.10
CA THR A 130 8.83 2.80 -6.87
C THR A 130 7.60 2.37 -6.05
N ARG A 131 6.97 3.28 -5.31
CA ARG A 131 5.72 3.04 -4.57
C ARG A 131 4.61 4.02 -4.98
N LEU A 132 3.38 3.52 -4.91
CA LEU A 132 2.16 4.27 -5.24
C LEU A 132 1.29 4.55 -4.01
N LEU A 133 1.21 3.60 -3.07
CA LEU A 133 0.36 3.72 -1.88
C LEU A 133 1.04 4.54 -0.79
N SER A 134 0.24 5.35 -0.08
CA SER A 134 0.62 6.00 1.18
C SER A 134 1.07 4.98 2.21
N HIS A 135 1.78 5.43 3.25
CA HIS A 135 2.26 4.53 4.31
C HIS A 135 1.09 3.84 5.00
N ASP A 136 0.03 4.58 5.34
CA ASP A 136 -1.13 4.03 6.03
C ASP A 136 -1.98 3.11 5.13
N ALA A 137 -2.14 3.45 3.84
CA ALA A 137 -2.79 2.56 2.88
C ALA A 137 -2.01 1.24 2.72
N MET A 138 -0.68 1.29 2.74
CA MET A 138 0.14 0.07 2.72
C MET A 138 -0.08 -0.80 3.97
N LYS A 139 -0.20 -0.20 5.17
CA LYS A 139 -0.54 -0.96 6.38
C LYS A 139 -1.88 -1.67 6.22
N GLY A 140 -2.90 -0.97 5.71
CA GLY A 140 -4.22 -1.54 5.40
C GLY A 140 -4.15 -2.70 4.42
N ALA A 141 -3.41 -2.54 3.33
CA ALA A 141 -3.22 -3.57 2.33
C ALA A 141 -2.53 -4.82 2.91
N LEU A 142 -1.48 -4.64 3.72
CA LEU A 142 -0.79 -5.74 4.41
C LEU A 142 -1.72 -6.46 5.38
N MET A 143 -2.50 -5.73 6.16
CA MET A 143 -3.48 -6.31 7.07
C MET A 143 -4.47 -7.21 6.33
N ILE A 144 -5.09 -6.69 5.26
CA ILE A 144 -6.02 -7.47 4.44
C ILE A 144 -5.33 -8.71 3.87
N PHE A 145 -4.11 -8.55 3.35
CA PHE A 145 -3.33 -9.65 2.78
C PHE A 145 -3.07 -10.78 3.78
N PHE A 146 -2.64 -10.46 5.00
CA PHE A 146 -2.35 -11.47 6.03
C PHE A 146 -3.61 -12.14 6.59
N TYR A 147 -4.73 -11.42 6.69
CA TYR A 147 -5.97 -11.96 7.27
C TYR A 147 -6.98 -12.49 6.25
N ARG A 148 -6.64 -12.51 4.95
CA ARG A 148 -7.55 -12.93 3.86
C ARG A 148 -8.16 -14.33 4.04
N TYR A 149 -7.48 -15.23 4.76
CA TYR A 149 -7.94 -16.60 5.01
C TYR A 149 -8.33 -16.89 6.47
N SER A 150 -7.88 -16.06 7.41
CA SER A 150 -7.88 -16.42 8.84
C SER A 150 -9.21 -16.11 9.55
N HIS A 151 -10.12 -15.34 8.94
CA HIS A 151 -11.39 -14.96 9.56
C HIS A 151 -12.56 -14.94 8.54
N PRO A 152 -13.23 -16.09 8.29
CA PRO A 152 -14.40 -16.13 7.40
C PRO A 152 -15.53 -15.18 7.84
N ASN A 153 -15.65 -14.86 9.14
CA ASN A 153 -16.76 -14.07 9.70
C ASN A 153 -16.46 -12.58 9.95
N ARG A 154 -15.22 -12.16 10.31
CA ARG A 154 -14.88 -10.71 10.39
C ARG A 154 -14.67 -10.07 9.01
N LEU A 155 -14.34 -10.88 7.99
CA LEU A 155 -14.31 -10.44 6.60
C LEU A 155 -15.70 -10.29 5.99
N GLN A 156 -16.80 -10.61 6.67
CA GLN A 156 -18.12 -10.22 6.17
C GLN A 156 -18.25 -8.69 6.14
N THR A 157 -17.67 -7.95 7.07
CA THR A 157 -17.64 -6.47 6.99
C THR A 157 -16.83 -5.96 5.80
N VAL A 158 -15.75 -6.66 5.42
CA VAL A 158 -14.91 -6.32 4.25
C VAL A 158 -15.57 -6.78 2.94
N LYS A 159 -16.21 -7.95 2.92
CA LYS A 159 -17.00 -8.48 1.79
C LYS A 159 -18.28 -7.67 1.56
N ILE A 160 -18.96 -7.23 2.62
CA ILE A 160 -20.11 -6.32 2.56
C ILE A 160 -19.65 -4.95 2.06
N SER A 161 -18.49 -4.43 2.46
CA SER A 161 -17.94 -3.19 1.87
C SER A 161 -17.63 -3.30 0.37
N LEU A 162 -17.17 -4.46 -0.10
CA LEU A 162 -17.00 -4.74 -1.54
C LEU A 162 -18.34 -4.94 -2.28
N CYS A 163 -19.38 -5.44 -1.60
CA CYS A 163 -20.72 -5.61 -2.19
C CYS A 163 -21.59 -4.36 -2.14
N THR A 164 -21.50 -3.52 -1.11
CA THR A 164 -22.28 -2.27 -1.00
C THR A 164 -21.80 -1.21 -1.98
N ALA A 165 -20.50 -1.21 -2.33
CA ALA A 165 -19.98 -0.42 -3.45
C ALA A 165 -20.57 -0.83 -4.81
N LYS A 166 -21.07 -2.06 -4.94
CA LYS A 166 -21.70 -2.58 -6.18
C LYS A 166 -23.22 -2.35 -6.23
N ILE A 167 -23.85 -2.10 -5.08
CA ILE A 167 -25.30 -1.80 -4.97
C ILE A 167 -25.55 -0.29 -4.97
N ALA A 168 -24.64 0.53 -4.45
CA ALA A 168 -24.75 1.99 -4.48
C ALA A 168 -24.62 2.62 -5.89
N THR A 169 -24.13 1.87 -6.88
CA THR A 169 -24.10 2.28 -8.31
C THR A 169 -25.30 1.80 -9.13
N LEU A 170 -26.24 1.07 -8.53
CA LEU A 170 -27.44 0.56 -9.23
C LEU A 170 -28.74 1.28 -8.86
N ASN A 171 -28.71 2.31 -8.00
CA ASN A 171 -29.91 3.05 -7.57
C ASN A 171 -29.87 4.57 -7.85
N LEU A 172 -29.05 5.01 -8.79
CA LEU A 172 -29.10 6.35 -9.41
C LEU A 172 -28.69 6.16 -10.88
N ALA A 173 -29.52 6.11 -11.91
CA ALA A 173 -30.93 6.43 -12.18
C ALA A 173 -31.24 5.85 -13.60
N PRO A 174 -32.46 5.93 -14.16
CA PRO A 174 -33.77 6.26 -13.57
C PRO A 174 -34.64 5.02 -13.30
#